data_AF-A0A9W8N7E7-F1
#
_entry.id   AF-A0A9W8N7E7-F1
#
_cell.length_a   1.000
_cell.length_b   1.000
_cell.length_c   1.000
_cell.angle_alpha   90.00
_cell.angle_beta   90.00
_cell.angle_gamma   90.00
#
_symmetry.space_group_name_H-M   'P 1'
#
loop_
_entity.id
_entity.type
_entity.pdbx_description
1 polymer ?
#
loop_
_entity_poly.entity_id
_entity_poly.type
_entity_poly.pdbx_seq_one_letter_code
_entity_poly.pdbx_strand_id
1 'polypeptide(L)'
;MPPRIPGVQRLNTFSLCLRPAVKPQTPALLPITQTASLSQKEKRRLAKQDPYRWAQMQQRKNAHLERRREIEEAREQQKGDPVRGVTTPFIESFDSAGQAPLSKPVIDEDGNAVQEAHPLPTSPHILNNLIHKSEFDVAIDNAYILTKPMESEYTLSNPEAWEQRLEKHEAQHARAVEALQRIVDLEKGSSKDRRHANIRRCVETFGRHETDLTLPPKPLSRGQKDEERPVRGGPDTGSSEVQIAILTAKIRALANELEKGRGYKDKVGKRDLRLMVHKRQRLMTYMERKERGSARWQHMVEKLGLTKATYKGQITL
;
A
#
# COMPACT_ATOMS: atom_id res chain seq x y z
N MET A 1 -19.27 -32.59 37.48
CA MET A 1 -20.24 -32.41 36.38
C MET A 1 -20.53 -33.77 35.78
N PRO A 2 -21.80 -34.21 35.70
CA PRO A 2 -22.16 -35.52 35.13
C PRO A 2 -22.10 -35.51 33.59
N PRO A 3 -21.85 -36.67 32.94
CA PRO A 3 -21.76 -36.77 31.48
C PRO A 3 -23.14 -36.63 30.80
N ARG A 4 -23.19 -35.85 29.72
CA ARG A 4 -24.39 -35.62 28.90
C ARG A 4 -24.61 -36.79 27.94
N ILE A 5 -25.71 -37.52 28.12
CA ILE A 5 -26.21 -38.52 27.16
C ILE A 5 -26.98 -37.77 26.06
N PRO A 6 -26.74 -38.01 24.76
CA PRO A 6 -27.55 -37.41 23.70
C PRO A 6 -28.95 -38.05 23.66
N GLY A 7 -29.97 -37.22 23.86
CA GLY A 7 -31.38 -37.62 23.78
C GLY A 7 -31.85 -37.89 22.36
N VAL A 8 -32.77 -38.86 22.22
CA VAL A 8 -33.41 -39.27 20.97
C VAL A 8 -34.20 -38.11 20.37
N GLN A 9 -33.89 -37.75 19.12
CA GLN A 9 -34.60 -36.70 18.38
C GLN A 9 -36.04 -37.15 18.09
N ARG A 10 -37.01 -36.39 18.58
CA ARG A 10 -38.44 -36.59 18.31
C ARG A 10 -38.76 -36.29 16.85
N LEU A 11 -39.59 -37.13 16.25
CA LEU A 11 -40.13 -36.97 14.91
C LEU A 11 -40.95 -35.67 14.82
N ASN A 12 -40.45 -34.70 14.05
CA ASN A 12 -41.24 -33.54 13.63
C ASN A 12 -42.17 -33.96 12.48
N THR A 13 -43.47 -33.73 12.66
CA THR A 13 -44.48 -33.86 11.61
C THR A 13 -44.36 -32.68 10.64
N PHE A 14 -44.00 -32.96 9.39
CA PHE A 14 -44.00 -31.97 8.31
C PHE A 14 -45.42 -31.83 7.74
N SER A 15 -45.94 -30.60 7.71
CA SER A 15 -47.15 -30.23 7.00
C SER A 15 -46.90 -30.25 5.48
N LEU A 16 -47.60 -31.13 4.78
CA LEU A 16 -47.55 -31.26 3.32
C LEU A 16 -48.37 -30.17 2.64
N CYS A 17 -47.71 -29.11 2.15
CA CYS A 17 -48.29 -28.25 1.12
C CYS A 17 -47.94 -28.84 -0.26
N LEU A 18 -48.88 -29.58 -0.86
CA LEU A 18 -48.79 -30.09 -2.22
C LEU A 18 -48.89 -28.92 -3.24
N ARG A 19 -47.75 -28.33 -3.59
CA ARG A 19 -47.56 -27.68 -4.89
C ARG A 19 -46.50 -28.48 -5.67
N PRO A 20 -46.79 -28.99 -6.88
CA PRO A 20 -45.75 -29.61 -7.69
C PRO A 20 -44.80 -28.51 -8.17
N ALA A 21 -43.67 -28.34 -7.47
CA ALA A 21 -42.56 -27.58 -8.00
C ALA A 21 -42.02 -28.33 -9.22
N VAL A 22 -42.03 -27.66 -10.38
CA VAL A 22 -41.34 -28.13 -11.59
C VAL A 22 -39.87 -28.28 -11.22
N LYS A 23 -39.43 -29.52 -10.98
CA LYS A 23 -38.02 -29.82 -10.74
C LYS A 23 -37.28 -29.45 -12.03
N PRO A 24 -36.25 -28.60 -12.01
CA PRO A 24 -35.38 -28.46 -13.16
C PRO A 24 -34.86 -29.86 -13.50
N GLN A 25 -34.97 -30.26 -14.77
CA GLN A 25 -34.44 -31.54 -15.23
C GLN A 25 -32.98 -31.62 -14.77
N THR A 26 -32.67 -32.63 -13.98
CA THR A 26 -31.29 -32.95 -13.63
C THR A 26 -30.51 -33.03 -14.95
N PRO A 27 -29.40 -32.28 -15.12
CA PRO A 27 -28.59 -32.45 -16.32
C PRO A 27 -28.25 -33.94 -16.42
N ALA A 28 -28.52 -34.53 -17.59
CA ALA A 28 -28.14 -35.91 -17.87
C ALA A 28 -26.70 -36.07 -17.42
N LEU A 29 -26.45 -37.05 -16.54
CA LEU A 29 -25.11 -37.41 -16.10
C LEU A 29 -24.29 -37.65 -17.38
N LEU A 30 -23.51 -36.65 -17.79
CA LEU A 30 -22.49 -36.86 -18.81
C LEU A 30 -21.67 -38.04 -18.30
N PRO A 31 -21.40 -39.06 -19.12
CA PRO A 31 -20.61 -40.19 -18.67
C PRO A 31 -19.32 -39.60 -18.12
N ILE A 32 -19.09 -39.81 -16.82
CA ILE A 32 -17.82 -39.52 -16.19
C ILE A 32 -16.85 -40.48 -16.87
N THR A 33 -16.25 -40.05 -17.97
CA THR A 33 -15.12 -40.76 -18.58
C THR A 33 -14.01 -40.63 -17.56
N GLN A 34 -13.87 -41.63 -16.69
CA GLN A 34 -12.72 -41.76 -15.82
C GLN A 34 -11.51 -41.87 -16.74
N THR A 35 -10.78 -40.77 -16.93
CA THR A 35 -9.49 -40.81 -17.60
C THR A 35 -8.52 -41.47 -16.62
N ALA A 36 -8.58 -42.79 -16.50
CA ALA A 36 -7.63 -43.56 -15.73
C ALA A 36 -6.24 -43.29 -16.34
N SER A 37 -5.32 -42.78 -15.54
CA SER A 37 -3.94 -42.62 -15.99
C SER A 37 -3.39 -44.00 -16.34
N LEU A 38 -2.98 -44.21 -17.60
CA LEU A 38 -2.32 -45.44 -18.05
C LEU A 38 -1.28 -45.88 -17.02
N SER A 39 -1.29 -47.17 -16.68
CA SER A 39 -0.33 -47.75 -15.75
C SER A 39 1.09 -47.54 -16.28
N GLN A 40 2.08 -47.40 -15.38
CA GLN A 40 3.48 -47.31 -15.80
C GLN A 40 3.89 -48.49 -16.69
N LYS A 41 3.31 -49.67 -16.44
CA LYS A 41 3.53 -50.87 -17.27
C LYS A 41 3.02 -50.69 -18.70
N GLU A 42 1.84 -50.09 -18.87
CA GLU A 42 1.26 -49.83 -20.19
C GLU A 42 2.00 -48.72 -20.94
N LYS A 43 2.44 -47.66 -20.25
CA LYS A 43 3.30 -46.62 -20.86
C LYS A 43 4.60 -47.21 -21.39
N ARG A 44 5.24 -48.12 -20.64
CA ARG A 44 6.45 -48.84 -21.07
C ARG A 44 6.16 -49.77 -22.25
N ARG A 45 5.02 -50.47 -22.24
CA ARG A 45 4.60 -51.32 -23.38
C ARG A 45 4.41 -50.48 -24.65
N LEU A 46 3.68 -49.37 -24.55
CA LEU A 46 3.42 -48.46 -25.67
C LEU A 46 4.72 -47.85 -26.22
N ALA A 47 5.64 -47.46 -25.35
CA ALA A 47 6.95 -46.94 -25.74
C ALA A 47 7.82 -47.98 -26.48
N LYS A 48 7.70 -49.27 -26.12
CA LYS A 48 8.42 -50.36 -26.79
C LYS A 48 7.75 -50.79 -28.10
N GLN A 49 6.44 -50.68 -28.19
CA GLN A 49 5.66 -51.11 -29.37
C GLN A 49 5.93 -50.20 -30.58
N ASP A 50 6.10 -48.89 -30.36
CA ASP A 50 6.46 -47.93 -31.41
C ASP A 50 7.50 -46.90 -30.87
N PRO A 51 8.80 -47.25 -30.93
CA PRO A 51 9.86 -46.40 -30.40
C PRO A 51 9.97 -45.04 -31.10
N TYR A 52 9.75 -44.99 -32.42
CA TYR A 52 9.92 -43.77 -33.22
C TYR A 52 8.81 -42.76 -32.93
N ARG A 53 7.54 -43.20 -32.98
CA ARG A 53 6.40 -42.34 -32.64
C ARG A 53 6.48 -41.88 -31.19
N TRP A 54 6.91 -42.75 -30.28
CA TRP A 54 7.15 -42.37 -28.89
C TRP A 54 8.21 -41.27 -28.78
N ALA A 55 9.34 -41.39 -29.48
CA ALA A 55 10.38 -40.37 -29.50
C ALA A 55 9.88 -39.03 -30.06
N GLN A 56 9.13 -39.02 -31.17
CA GLN A 56 8.53 -37.79 -31.71
C GLN A 56 7.53 -37.14 -30.72
N MET A 57 6.71 -37.93 -30.04
CA MET A 57 5.80 -37.43 -29.00
C MET A 57 6.58 -36.81 -27.83
N GLN A 58 7.69 -37.43 -27.40
CA GLN A 58 8.55 -36.85 -26.37
C GLN A 58 9.21 -35.56 -26.84
N GLN A 59 9.70 -35.48 -28.09
CA GLN A 59 10.28 -34.25 -28.63
C GLN A 59 9.27 -33.09 -28.61
N ARG A 60 8.03 -33.30 -29.07
CA ARG A 60 6.96 -32.28 -29.02
C ARG A 60 6.64 -31.87 -27.58
N LYS A 61 6.56 -32.84 -26.67
CA LYS A 61 6.33 -32.58 -25.24
C LYS A 61 7.48 -31.79 -24.61
N ASN A 62 8.72 -32.15 -24.91
CA ASN A 62 9.92 -31.49 -24.39
C ASN A 62 10.00 -30.05 -24.89
N ALA A 63 9.78 -29.79 -26.18
CA ALA A 63 9.73 -28.44 -26.73
C ALA A 63 8.63 -27.58 -26.07
N HIS A 64 7.45 -28.16 -25.82
CA HIS A 64 6.39 -27.46 -25.08
C HIS A 64 6.78 -27.20 -23.61
N LEU A 65 7.44 -28.16 -22.95
CA LEU A 65 7.91 -27.99 -21.57
C LEU A 65 9.01 -26.94 -21.46
N GLU A 66 9.95 -26.88 -22.42
CA GLU A 66 10.99 -25.86 -22.52
C GLU A 66 10.35 -24.47 -22.66
N ARG A 67 9.44 -24.29 -23.63
CA ARG A 67 8.72 -23.02 -23.80
C ARG A 67 7.92 -22.63 -22.56
N ARG A 68 7.31 -23.60 -21.88
CA ARG A 68 6.58 -23.36 -20.63
C ARG A 68 7.52 -22.91 -19.51
N ARG A 69 8.70 -23.52 -19.38
CA ARG A 69 9.73 -23.11 -18.42
C ARG A 69 10.17 -21.68 -18.67
N GLU A 70 10.47 -21.30 -19.91
CA GLU A 70 10.85 -19.92 -20.26
C GLU A 70 9.77 -18.91 -19.84
N ILE A 71 8.49 -19.20 -20.09
CA ILE A 71 7.37 -18.34 -19.68
C ILE A 71 7.23 -18.30 -18.15
N GLU A 72 7.42 -19.43 -17.48
CA GLU A 72 7.37 -19.51 -16.02
C GLU A 72 8.51 -18.71 -15.39
N GLU A 73 9.74 -18.83 -15.89
CA GLU A 73 10.91 -18.05 -15.48
C GLU A 73 10.71 -16.55 -15.68
N ALA A 74 10.20 -16.13 -16.85
CA ALA A 74 9.87 -14.73 -17.11
C ALA A 74 8.81 -14.19 -16.15
N ARG A 75 7.80 -15.02 -15.81
CA ARG A 75 6.77 -14.66 -14.82
C ARG A 75 7.32 -14.61 -13.40
N GLU A 76 8.25 -15.49 -13.05
CA GLU A 76 8.89 -15.52 -11.74
C GLU A 76 9.77 -14.29 -11.51
N GLN A 77 10.53 -13.87 -12.51
CA GLN A 77 11.30 -12.61 -12.47
C GLN A 77 10.38 -11.40 -12.23
N GLN A 78 9.21 -11.36 -12.89
CA GLN A 78 8.20 -10.30 -12.69
C GLN A 78 7.40 -10.42 -11.39
N LYS A 79 7.44 -11.58 -10.71
CA LYS A 79 6.61 -11.86 -9.54
C LYS A 79 6.97 -10.94 -8.37
N GLY A 80 8.24 -10.59 -8.22
CA GLY A 80 8.77 -9.70 -7.18
C GLY A 80 8.70 -10.30 -5.76
N ASP A 81 9.12 -9.52 -4.77
CA ASP A 81 9.11 -9.94 -3.36
C ASP A 81 7.68 -9.86 -2.76
N PRO A 82 7.17 -10.90 -2.08
CA PRO A 82 5.88 -10.82 -1.38
C PRO A 82 5.79 -9.74 -0.28
N VAL A 83 6.92 -9.34 0.33
CA VAL A 83 6.94 -8.28 1.37
C VAL A 83 7.11 -6.90 0.74
N ARG A 84 8.17 -6.69 -0.04
CA ARG A 84 8.53 -5.37 -0.56
C ARG A 84 7.91 -5.04 -1.92
N GLY A 85 7.54 -6.05 -2.70
CA GLY A 85 7.12 -5.85 -4.09
C GLY A 85 8.31 -5.35 -4.93
N VAL A 86 8.05 -4.37 -5.79
CA VAL A 86 9.08 -3.60 -6.51
C VAL A 86 9.21 -2.26 -5.81
N THR A 87 10.44 -1.86 -5.45
CA THR A 87 10.66 -0.57 -4.80
C THR A 87 10.49 0.56 -5.81
N THR A 88 9.65 1.54 -5.49
CA THR A 88 9.41 2.73 -6.32
C THR A 88 9.96 3.99 -5.63
N PRO A 89 10.19 5.10 -6.37
CA PRO A 89 10.63 6.36 -5.77
C PRO A 89 9.68 6.86 -4.67
N PHE A 90 8.37 6.63 -4.82
CA PHE A 90 7.41 6.98 -3.79
C PHE A 90 7.60 6.16 -2.51
N ILE A 91 7.90 4.86 -2.61
CA ILE A 91 8.19 4.03 -1.43
C ILE A 91 9.50 4.44 -0.76
N GLU A 92 10.55 4.75 -1.52
CA GLU A 92 11.83 5.21 -0.98
C GLU A 92 11.69 6.52 -0.21
N SER A 93 10.87 7.43 -0.71
CA SER A 93 10.59 8.70 -0.06
C SER A 93 9.96 8.56 1.34
N PHE A 94 9.44 7.39 1.73
CA PHE A 94 8.94 7.19 3.09
C PHE A 94 10.04 7.27 4.17
N ASP A 95 11.28 6.97 3.81
CA ASP A 95 12.39 6.98 4.78
C ASP A 95 12.75 8.41 5.24
N SER A 96 12.58 9.39 4.34
CA SER A 96 12.77 10.83 4.57
C SER A 96 11.45 11.58 4.79
N ALA A 97 10.32 10.86 4.88
CA ALA A 97 8.98 11.43 4.92
C ALA A 97 8.68 12.44 3.79
N GLY A 98 9.31 12.30 2.62
CA GLY A 98 9.15 13.18 1.48
C GLY A 98 9.91 14.51 1.57
N GLN A 99 10.88 14.65 2.48
CA GLN A 99 11.69 15.87 2.56
C GLN A 99 12.92 15.83 1.64
N ALA A 100 13.48 14.63 1.42
CA ALA A 100 14.66 14.48 0.56
C ALA A 100 14.28 14.52 -0.93
N PRO A 101 14.89 15.39 -1.75
CA PRO A 101 14.60 15.49 -3.18
C PRO A 101 15.22 14.35 -4.00
N LEU A 102 16.31 13.76 -3.52
CA LEU A 102 17.06 12.70 -4.20
C LEU A 102 17.17 11.46 -3.32
N SER A 103 17.22 10.29 -3.95
CA SER A 103 17.51 9.03 -3.27
C SER A 103 18.97 8.96 -2.82
N LYS A 104 19.23 8.12 -1.81
CA LYS A 104 20.60 7.85 -1.38
C LYS A 104 21.25 6.91 -2.40
N PRO A 105 22.43 7.24 -2.96
CA PRO A 105 23.11 6.33 -3.87
C PRO A 105 23.43 5.02 -3.13
N VAL A 106 23.21 3.89 -3.80
CA VAL A 106 23.61 2.58 -3.28
C VAL A 106 25.09 2.43 -3.54
N ILE A 107 25.86 2.23 -2.48
CA ILE A 107 27.31 2.14 -2.53
C ILE A 107 27.71 0.67 -2.30
N ASP A 108 28.60 0.15 -3.13
CA ASP A 108 29.23 -1.18 -2.98
C ASP A 108 30.19 -1.22 -1.79
N GLU A 109 30.63 -2.42 -1.42
CA GLU A 109 31.65 -2.63 -0.37
C GLU A 109 32.97 -1.87 -0.68
N ASP A 110 33.25 -1.65 -1.96
CA ASP A 110 34.43 -0.92 -2.47
C ASP A 110 34.23 0.61 -2.55
N GLY A 111 33.06 1.14 -2.16
CA GLY A 111 32.79 2.58 -2.19
C GLY A 111 32.27 3.12 -3.53
N ASN A 112 32.07 2.27 -4.54
CA ASN A 112 31.53 2.67 -5.85
C ASN A 112 30.01 2.75 -5.83
N ALA A 113 29.42 3.73 -6.51
CA ALA A 113 27.97 3.85 -6.63
C ALA A 113 27.42 2.81 -7.63
N VAL A 114 26.67 1.84 -7.14
CA VAL A 114 25.97 0.82 -7.93
C VAL A 114 24.77 1.42 -8.66
N GLN A 115 24.10 2.35 -7.98
CA GLN A 115 22.92 3.04 -8.49
C GLN A 115 23.06 4.53 -8.24
N GLU A 116 22.83 5.29 -9.30
CA GLU A 116 22.81 6.75 -9.26
C GLU A 116 21.60 7.25 -8.46
N ALA A 117 21.76 8.42 -7.85
CA ALA A 117 20.69 9.10 -7.17
C ALA A 117 19.61 9.52 -8.18
N HIS A 118 18.35 9.22 -7.87
CA HIS A 118 17.21 9.54 -8.71
C HIS A 118 16.21 10.42 -7.94
N PRO A 119 15.38 11.22 -8.63
CA PRO A 119 14.47 12.14 -7.98
C PRO A 119 13.33 11.44 -7.24
N LEU A 120 13.03 11.93 -6.04
CA LEU A 120 11.96 11.44 -5.17
C LEU A 120 10.79 12.43 -5.12
N PRO A 121 9.54 11.96 -4.94
CA PRO A 121 8.40 12.84 -4.76
C PRO A 121 8.43 13.51 -3.38
N THR A 122 8.59 14.83 -3.37
CA THR A 122 8.72 15.65 -2.15
C THR A 122 7.39 16.24 -1.66
N SER A 123 7.30 16.50 -0.36
CA SER A 123 6.16 17.14 0.31
C SER A 123 6.66 18.17 1.35
N PRO A 124 7.22 19.31 0.90
CA PRO A 124 7.83 20.31 1.79
C PRO A 124 6.79 21.08 2.63
N HIS A 125 5.51 20.98 2.29
CA HIS A 125 4.41 21.60 3.04
C HIS A 125 4.11 20.92 4.38
N ILE A 126 4.57 19.67 4.55
CA ILE A 126 4.32 18.87 5.75
C ILE A 126 5.44 19.11 6.75
N LEU A 127 5.08 19.67 7.91
CA LEU A 127 6.02 19.93 8.99
C LEU A 127 5.82 18.99 10.18
N ASN A 128 6.70 19.06 11.17
CA ASN A 128 6.61 18.29 12.41
C ASN A 128 5.38 18.71 13.25
N ASN A 129 5.03 17.92 14.26
CA ASN A 129 3.92 18.18 15.19
C ASN A 129 2.55 18.37 14.51
N LEU A 130 2.34 17.70 13.38
CA LEU A 130 1.10 17.75 12.58
C LEU A 130 0.78 19.13 11.96
N ILE A 131 1.76 20.02 11.88
CA ILE A 131 1.59 21.37 11.33
C ILE A 131 1.68 21.33 9.79
N HIS A 132 0.88 22.16 9.12
CA HIS A 132 1.02 22.48 7.70
C HIS A 132 1.76 23.81 7.52
N LYS A 133 2.56 23.95 6.45
CA LYS A 133 3.34 25.18 6.22
C LYS A 133 2.49 26.46 6.19
N SER A 134 1.32 26.42 5.53
CA SER A 134 0.43 27.59 5.52
C SER A 134 -0.11 27.95 6.92
N GLU A 135 -0.35 26.97 7.78
CA GLU A 135 -0.80 27.22 9.16
C GLU A 135 0.32 27.85 9.98
N PHE A 136 1.56 27.38 9.75
CA PHE A 136 2.75 27.93 10.37
C PHE A 136 2.99 29.39 9.97
N ASP A 137 2.92 29.70 8.68
CA ASP A 137 3.11 31.04 8.15
C ASP A 137 2.03 32.01 8.69
N VAL A 138 0.76 31.59 8.65
CA VAL A 138 -0.35 32.38 9.23
C VAL A 138 -0.17 32.60 10.73
N ALA A 139 0.33 31.61 11.48
CA ALA A 139 0.60 31.77 12.90
C ALA A 139 1.74 32.77 13.17
N ILE A 140 2.78 32.78 12.34
CA ILE A 140 3.87 33.76 12.41
C ILE A 140 3.35 35.17 12.14
N ASP A 141 2.58 35.36 11.08
CA ASP A 141 2.03 36.66 10.70
C ASP A 141 1.13 37.22 11.80
N ASN A 142 0.24 36.38 12.34
CA ASN A 142 -0.61 36.76 13.46
C ASN A 142 0.20 37.12 14.71
N ALA A 143 1.23 36.34 15.03
CA ALA A 143 2.11 36.63 16.16
C ALA A 143 2.89 37.94 15.97
N TYR A 144 3.34 38.23 14.75
CA TYR A 144 3.99 39.50 14.41
C TYR A 144 3.04 40.67 14.65
N ILE A 145 1.83 40.61 14.11
CA ILE A 145 0.81 41.67 14.24
C ILE A 145 0.47 41.92 15.71
N LEU A 146 0.26 40.87 16.50
CA LEU A 146 -0.14 41.00 17.91
C LEU A 146 0.98 41.50 18.83
N THR A 147 2.25 41.23 18.47
CA THR A 147 3.41 41.64 19.28
C THR A 147 4.02 42.95 18.82
N LYS A 148 3.64 43.45 17.65
CA LYS A 148 4.13 44.71 17.09
C LYS A 148 3.94 45.83 18.13
N PRO A 149 5.00 46.60 18.46
CA PRO A 149 4.87 47.75 19.34
C PRO A 149 3.76 48.69 18.83
N MET A 150 2.95 49.22 19.74
CA MET A 150 1.92 50.19 19.42
C MET A 150 2.42 51.62 19.65
N GLU A 151 2.05 52.51 18.73
CA GLU A 151 2.30 53.94 18.87
C GLU A 151 1.48 54.49 20.05
N SER A 152 2.12 55.30 20.88
CA SER A 152 1.51 56.03 21.99
C SER A 152 1.98 57.49 22.01
N GLU A 153 1.30 58.34 22.77
CA GLU A 153 1.68 59.76 22.90
C GLU A 153 3.13 59.93 23.40
N TYR A 154 3.60 59.04 24.27
CA TYR A 154 4.98 59.03 24.75
C TYR A 154 6.00 58.70 23.65
N THR A 155 5.64 57.84 22.68
CA THR A 155 6.54 57.46 21.57
C THR A 155 6.69 58.58 20.54
N LEU A 156 5.67 59.43 20.38
CA LEU A 156 5.75 60.63 19.52
C LEU A 156 6.74 61.66 20.08
N SER A 157 6.89 61.72 21.40
CA SER A 157 7.82 62.62 22.09
C SER A 157 9.28 62.16 21.98
N ASN A 158 9.52 60.84 21.86
CA ASN A 158 10.87 60.25 21.75
C ASN A 158 10.98 59.30 20.54
N PRO A 159 11.19 59.82 19.32
CA PRO A 159 11.28 59.01 18.09
C PRO A 159 12.41 57.97 18.12
N GLU A 160 13.59 58.32 18.67
CA GLU A 160 14.74 57.42 18.75
C GLU A 160 14.45 56.16 19.60
N ALA A 161 13.73 56.33 20.71
CA ALA A 161 13.36 55.22 21.59
C ALA A 161 12.33 54.29 20.93
N TRP A 162 11.50 54.85 20.04
CA TRP A 162 10.54 54.10 19.25
C TRP A 162 11.24 53.27 18.16
N GLU A 163 12.14 53.88 17.39
CA GLU A 163 12.93 53.19 16.35
C GLU A 163 13.73 52.03 16.93
N GLN A 164 14.44 52.24 18.06
CA GLN A 164 15.17 51.17 18.74
C GLN A 164 14.25 50.03 19.21
N ARG A 165 13.00 50.33 19.58
CA ARG A 165 12.03 49.32 19.99
C ARG A 165 11.53 48.51 18.80
N LEU A 166 11.32 49.17 17.67
CA LEU A 166 10.95 48.54 16.41
C LEU A 166 12.07 47.61 15.93
N GLU A 167 13.32 48.10 15.88
CA GLU A 167 14.50 47.28 15.52
C GLU A 167 14.66 46.07 16.43
N LYS A 168 14.50 46.26 17.75
CA LYS A 168 14.55 45.15 18.72
C LYS A 168 13.42 44.14 18.47
N HIS A 169 12.21 44.60 18.16
CA HIS A 169 11.08 43.72 17.83
C HIS A 169 11.35 42.93 16.56
N GLU A 170 11.83 43.57 15.49
CA GLU A 170 12.19 42.92 14.23
C GLU A 170 13.28 41.87 14.42
N ALA A 171 14.36 42.21 15.15
CA ALA A 171 15.44 41.28 15.44
C ALA A 171 14.97 40.08 16.29
N GLN A 172 14.11 40.32 17.30
CA GLN A 172 13.53 39.26 18.12
C GLN A 172 12.58 38.37 17.30
N HIS A 173 11.76 38.97 16.45
CA HIS A 173 10.85 38.24 15.57
C HIS A 173 11.62 37.37 14.58
N ALA A 174 12.62 37.92 13.89
CA ALA A 174 13.48 37.17 12.97
C ALA A 174 14.16 35.97 13.66
N ARG A 175 14.70 36.18 14.86
CA ARG A 175 15.29 35.11 15.68
C ARG A 175 14.25 34.05 16.07
N ALA A 176 13.04 34.47 16.43
CA ALA A 176 11.96 33.56 16.80
C ALA A 176 11.51 32.72 15.59
N VAL A 177 11.36 33.33 14.42
CA VAL A 177 11.01 32.64 13.17
C VAL A 177 12.04 31.57 12.84
N GLU A 178 13.33 31.91 12.88
CA GLU A 178 14.40 30.94 12.62
C GLU A 178 14.38 29.79 13.64
N ALA A 179 14.19 30.09 14.93
CA ALA A 179 14.09 29.07 15.97
C ALA A 179 12.88 28.15 15.76
N LEU A 180 11.72 28.71 15.44
CA LEU A 180 10.49 27.96 15.19
C LEU A 180 10.59 27.11 13.93
N GLN A 181 11.15 27.63 12.84
CA GLN A 181 11.42 26.85 11.63
C GLN A 181 12.27 25.63 11.94
N ARG A 182 13.31 25.78 12.76
CA ARG A 182 14.16 24.65 13.19
C ARG A 182 13.46 23.64 14.09
N ILE A 183 12.52 24.07 14.93
CA ILE A 183 11.74 23.19 15.83
C ILE A 183 10.72 22.37 15.03
N VAL A 184 10.10 23.01 14.04
CA VAL A 184 9.01 22.45 13.25
C VAL A 184 9.54 21.68 12.02
N ASP A 185 10.83 21.77 11.73
CA ASP A 185 11.53 20.96 10.74
C ASP A 185 11.35 19.45 10.97
N LEU A 186 10.82 18.76 9.96
CA LEU A 186 10.52 17.33 10.01
C LEU A 186 11.78 16.46 9.97
N GLU A 187 12.89 16.96 9.42
CA GLU A 187 14.17 16.22 9.36
C GLU A 187 14.74 15.91 10.75
N LYS A 188 14.45 16.80 11.71
CA LYS A 188 14.83 16.66 13.12
C LYS A 188 13.81 15.86 13.94
N GLY A 189 12.76 15.36 13.29
CA GLY A 189 11.69 14.59 13.91
C GLY A 189 12.06 13.12 14.19
N SER A 190 11.25 12.49 15.04
CA SER A 190 11.36 11.06 15.36
C SER A 190 10.84 10.16 14.23
N SER A 191 11.11 8.85 14.32
CA SER A 191 10.47 7.85 13.46
C SER A 191 8.93 7.86 13.59
N LYS A 192 8.41 8.22 14.78
CA LYS A 192 6.99 8.42 15.01
C LYS A 192 6.43 9.59 14.20
N ASP A 193 7.16 10.69 14.15
CA ASP A 193 6.74 11.91 13.43
C ASP A 193 6.74 11.66 11.92
N ARG A 194 7.80 11.02 11.41
CA ARG A 194 7.87 10.54 10.02
C ARG A 194 6.70 9.61 9.67
N ARG A 195 6.31 8.72 10.58
CA ARG A 195 5.13 7.85 10.38
C ARG A 195 3.86 8.68 10.23
N HIS A 196 3.62 9.69 11.08
CA HIS A 196 2.42 10.52 10.98
C HIS A 196 2.44 11.41 9.72
N ALA A 197 3.59 11.94 9.34
CA ALA A 197 3.78 12.63 8.07
C ALA A 197 3.48 11.73 6.86
N ASN A 198 4.00 10.49 6.85
CA ASN A 198 3.72 9.53 5.78
C ASN A 198 2.24 9.13 5.70
N ILE A 199 1.53 9.09 6.84
CA ILE A 199 0.07 8.87 6.83
C ILE A 199 -0.64 10.03 6.11
N ARG A 200 -0.28 11.29 6.40
CA ARG A 200 -0.82 12.46 5.68
C ARG A 200 -0.54 12.37 4.18
N ARG A 201 0.70 12.07 3.80
CA ARG A 201 1.09 11.85 2.39
C ARG A 201 0.27 10.76 1.72
N CYS A 202 0.02 9.64 2.39
CA CYS A 202 -0.81 8.56 1.85
C CYS A 202 -2.28 9.00 1.65
N VAL A 203 -2.81 9.81 2.56
CA VAL A 203 -4.16 10.37 2.47
C VAL A 203 -4.25 11.37 1.32
N GLU A 204 -3.27 12.25 1.16
CA GLU A 204 -3.20 13.23 0.05
C GLU A 204 -3.05 12.53 -1.31
N THR A 205 -2.21 11.49 -1.40
CA THR A 205 -1.90 10.85 -2.68
C THR A 205 -2.93 9.82 -3.14
N PHE A 206 -3.52 9.06 -2.21
CA PHE A 206 -4.48 7.99 -2.54
C PHE A 206 -5.90 8.28 -2.06
N GLY A 207 -6.13 9.36 -1.33
CA GLY A 207 -7.45 9.71 -0.86
C GLY A 207 -8.41 9.90 -2.02
N ARG A 208 -9.64 9.39 -1.87
CA ARG A 208 -10.68 9.54 -2.90
C ARG A 208 -11.11 10.97 -3.15
N HIS A 209 -10.87 11.86 -2.19
CA HIS A 209 -11.13 13.28 -2.35
C HIS A 209 -10.22 13.93 -3.41
N GLU A 210 -8.98 13.44 -3.58
CA GLU A 210 -8.04 13.91 -4.61
C GLU A 210 -8.08 13.05 -5.89
N THR A 211 -8.15 11.73 -5.73
CA THR A 211 -8.09 10.80 -6.88
C THR A 211 -9.34 10.84 -7.74
N ASP A 212 -10.52 11.12 -7.17
CA ASP A 212 -11.75 11.28 -7.96
C ASP A 212 -11.69 12.57 -8.84
N LEU A 213 -10.82 13.54 -8.51
CA LEU A 213 -10.60 14.77 -9.30
C LEU A 213 -9.56 14.57 -10.41
N THR A 214 -8.50 13.80 -10.11
CA THR A 214 -7.32 13.66 -10.98
C THR A 214 -7.41 12.47 -11.93
N LEU A 215 -8.05 11.37 -11.53
CA LEU A 215 -8.12 10.13 -12.31
C LEU A 215 -9.48 9.97 -12.97
N PRO A 216 -9.55 9.30 -14.14
CA PRO A 216 -10.82 9.02 -14.78
C PRO A 216 -11.66 8.05 -13.93
N PRO A 217 -12.99 8.27 -13.86
CA PRO A 217 -13.87 7.41 -13.09
C PRO A 217 -13.94 6.01 -13.70
N LYS A 218 -14.31 5.03 -12.86
CA LYS A 218 -14.51 3.66 -13.30
C LYS A 218 -15.68 3.59 -14.30
N PRO A 219 -15.55 2.92 -15.46
CA PRO A 219 -16.64 2.78 -16.40
C PRO A 219 -17.81 2.02 -15.78
N LEU A 220 -19.03 2.52 -16.03
CA LEU A 220 -20.25 1.87 -15.60
C LEU A 220 -20.48 0.55 -16.33
N SER A 221 -21.24 -0.35 -15.68
CA SER A 221 -21.70 -1.56 -16.35
C SER A 221 -22.78 -1.20 -17.39
N ARG A 222 -22.89 -1.99 -18.46
CA ARG A 222 -23.88 -1.76 -19.51
C ARG A 222 -25.29 -1.61 -18.93
N GLY A 223 -25.95 -0.49 -19.23
CA GLY A 223 -27.32 -0.20 -18.77
C GLY A 223 -27.42 0.43 -17.39
N GLN A 224 -26.31 0.63 -16.68
CA GLN A 224 -26.28 1.40 -15.44
C GLN A 224 -26.20 2.90 -15.75
N LYS A 225 -26.97 3.72 -15.03
CA LYS A 225 -26.90 5.18 -15.07
C LYS A 225 -25.99 5.69 -13.96
N ASP A 226 -25.33 6.81 -14.19
CA ASP A 226 -24.63 7.53 -13.12
C ASP A 226 -25.66 8.19 -12.21
N GLU A 227 -25.58 7.90 -10.93
CA GLU A 227 -26.39 8.52 -9.88
C GLU A 227 -25.53 9.52 -9.12
N GLU A 228 -26.08 10.72 -8.89
CA GLU A 228 -25.44 11.73 -8.06
C GLU A 228 -25.35 11.23 -6.61
N ARG A 229 -24.15 11.30 -6.04
CA ARG A 229 -23.88 10.88 -4.66
C ARG A 229 -23.71 12.10 -3.78
N PRO A 230 -24.10 12.02 -2.49
CA PRO A 230 -23.83 13.09 -1.55
C PRO A 230 -22.32 13.35 -1.45
N VAL A 231 -21.97 14.62 -1.30
CA VAL A 231 -20.59 15.05 -1.08
C VAL A 231 -20.10 14.48 0.25
N ARG A 232 -18.81 14.15 0.31
CA ARG A 232 -18.19 13.63 1.52
C ARG A 232 -18.12 14.73 2.58
N GLY A 233 -18.43 14.40 3.84
CA GLY A 233 -18.32 15.32 4.96
C GLY A 233 -16.88 15.61 5.42
N GLY A 234 -15.86 15.00 4.80
CA GLY A 234 -14.46 15.18 5.18
C GLY A 234 -13.49 14.37 4.31
N PRO A 235 -12.18 14.44 4.64
CA PRO A 235 -11.14 13.74 3.89
C PRO A 235 -11.28 12.21 4.02
N ASP A 236 -11.04 11.53 2.90
CA ASP A 236 -11.10 10.08 2.85
C ASP A 236 -9.85 9.43 3.46
N THR A 237 -10.02 8.82 4.63
CA THR A 237 -8.96 8.12 5.37
C THR A 237 -9.18 6.60 5.44
N GLY A 238 -10.36 6.14 5.00
CA GLY A 238 -10.84 4.77 5.21
C GLY A 238 -10.83 3.91 3.95
N SER A 239 -10.57 4.47 2.77
CA SER A 239 -10.50 3.69 1.54
C SER A 239 -9.41 2.62 1.57
N SER A 240 -9.64 1.51 0.83
CA SER A 240 -8.72 0.38 0.81
C SER A 240 -7.32 0.78 0.32
N GLU A 241 -7.24 1.69 -0.63
CA GLU A 241 -5.99 2.25 -1.15
C GLU A 241 -5.18 3.03 -0.12
N VAL A 242 -5.80 3.95 0.62
CA VAL A 242 -5.15 4.66 1.73
C VAL A 242 -4.68 3.67 2.80
N GLN A 243 -5.51 2.69 3.15
CA GLN A 243 -5.13 1.65 4.13
C GLN A 243 -3.95 0.79 3.64
N ILE A 244 -3.92 0.42 2.36
CA ILE A 244 -2.83 -0.35 1.75
C ILE A 244 -1.53 0.47 1.71
N ALA A 245 -1.61 1.76 1.36
CA ALA A 245 -0.48 2.68 1.35
C ALA A 245 0.14 2.83 2.76
N ILE A 246 -0.70 3.07 3.77
CA ILE A 246 -0.26 3.16 5.17
C ILE A 246 0.36 1.85 5.65
N LEU A 247 -0.23 0.70 5.31
CA LEU A 247 0.36 -0.61 5.63
C LEU A 247 1.71 -0.79 4.94
N THR A 248 1.86 -0.35 3.69
CA THR A 248 3.12 -0.45 2.95
C THR A 248 4.21 0.40 3.60
N ALA A 249 3.91 1.62 4.04
CA ALA A 249 4.84 2.45 4.80
C ALA A 249 5.26 1.79 6.14
N LYS A 250 4.31 1.18 6.87
CA LYS A 250 4.60 0.45 8.12
C LYS A 250 5.42 -0.82 7.89
N ILE A 251 5.10 -1.59 6.86
CA ILE A 251 5.82 -2.81 6.46
C ILE A 251 7.27 -2.44 6.13
N ARG A 252 7.50 -1.38 5.33
CA ARG A 252 8.84 -0.90 5.00
C ARG A 252 9.62 -0.52 6.26
N ALA A 253 9.03 0.31 7.14
CA ALA A 253 9.69 0.75 8.36
C ALA A 253 10.09 -0.43 9.27
N LEU A 254 9.19 -1.41 9.46
CA LEU A 254 9.47 -2.57 10.29
C LEU A 254 10.45 -3.55 9.63
N ALA A 255 10.32 -3.80 8.32
CA ALA A 255 11.25 -4.66 7.58
C ALA A 255 12.68 -4.11 7.63
N ASN A 256 12.85 -2.80 7.42
CA ASN A 256 14.13 -2.13 7.53
C ASN A 256 14.72 -2.24 8.95
N GLU A 257 13.89 -2.17 10.00
CA GLU A 257 14.37 -2.30 11.38
C GLU A 257 14.77 -3.73 11.74
N LEU A 258 14.05 -4.74 11.23
CA LEU A 258 14.36 -6.15 11.45
C LEU A 258 15.66 -6.60 10.78
N GLU A 259 16.03 -5.96 9.66
CA GLU A 259 17.30 -6.20 8.95
C GLU A 259 18.49 -5.49 9.60
N LYS A 260 18.25 -4.40 10.33
CA LYS A 260 19.32 -3.62 10.97
C LYS A 260 19.85 -4.29 12.23
N GLY A 261 21.17 -4.42 12.32
CA GLY A 261 21.90 -4.77 13.53
C GLY A 261 21.39 -6.07 14.21
N ARG A 262 20.76 -5.94 15.38
CA ARG A 262 20.24 -7.08 16.17
C ARG A 262 18.78 -7.44 15.87
N GLY A 263 18.14 -6.80 14.89
CA GLY A 263 16.72 -6.98 14.55
C GLY A 263 16.32 -8.43 14.23
N TYR A 264 17.25 -9.25 13.72
CA TYR A 264 17.01 -10.66 13.44
C TYR A 264 16.57 -11.50 14.67
N LYS A 265 16.88 -11.03 15.89
CA LYS A 265 16.48 -11.68 17.15
C LYS A 265 15.05 -11.37 17.57
N ASP A 266 14.43 -10.32 17.02
CA ASP A 266 13.08 -9.92 17.38
C ASP A 266 12.03 -10.85 16.75
N LYS A 267 11.48 -11.76 17.58
CA LYS A 267 10.44 -12.71 17.17
C LYS A 267 9.05 -12.07 17.13
N VAL A 268 8.81 -11.03 17.93
CA VAL A 268 7.52 -10.34 17.99
C VAL A 268 7.37 -9.45 16.77
N GLY A 269 8.41 -8.67 16.44
CA GLY A 269 8.45 -7.87 15.21
C GLY A 269 8.24 -8.71 13.94
N LYS A 270 8.84 -9.91 13.85
CA LYS A 270 8.58 -10.85 12.74
C LYS A 270 7.12 -11.29 12.64
N ARG A 271 6.45 -11.50 13.79
CA ARG A 271 5.01 -11.80 13.82
C ARG A 271 4.19 -10.60 13.37
N ASP A 272 4.52 -9.40 13.82
CA ASP A 272 3.80 -8.18 13.47
C ASP A 272 3.95 -7.84 11.99
N LEU A 273 5.15 -8.02 11.42
CA LEU A 273 5.40 -7.89 9.99
C LEU A 273 4.48 -8.82 9.19
N ARG A 274 4.43 -10.10 9.58
CA ARG A 274 3.57 -11.10 8.93
C ARG A 274 2.09 -10.73 9.02
N LEU A 275 1.61 -10.28 10.17
CA LEU A 275 0.22 -9.84 10.35
C LEU A 275 -0.10 -8.63 9.45
N MET A 276 0.81 -7.67 9.34
CA MET A 276 0.63 -6.51 8.46
C MET A 276 0.60 -6.88 6.98
N VAL A 277 1.52 -7.76 6.55
CA VAL A 277 1.58 -8.26 5.16
C VAL A 277 0.30 -9.02 4.81
N HIS A 278 -0.17 -9.92 5.68
CA HIS A 278 -1.43 -10.64 5.46
C HIS A 278 -2.66 -9.72 5.49
N LYS A 279 -2.67 -8.68 6.34
CA LYS A 279 -3.73 -7.67 6.34
C LYS A 279 -3.75 -6.91 5.01
N ARG A 280 -2.59 -6.50 4.49
CA ARG A 280 -2.46 -5.84 3.18
C ARG A 280 -2.95 -6.76 2.06
N GLN A 281 -2.55 -8.03 2.07
CA GLN A 281 -3.01 -9.04 1.10
C GLN A 281 -4.55 -9.14 1.05
N ARG A 282 -5.23 -9.18 2.21
CA ARG A 282 -6.70 -9.23 2.27
C ARG A 282 -7.34 -8.00 1.65
N LEU A 283 -6.81 -6.81 1.95
CA LEU A 283 -7.30 -5.54 1.38
C LEU A 283 -7.08 -5.49 -0.13
N MET A 284 -5.91 -5.89 -0.63
CA MET A 284 -5.62 -5.95 -2.06
C MET A 284 -6.55 -6.93 -2.79
N THR A 285 -6.78 -8.11 -2.21
CA THR A 285 -7.68 -9.13 -2.80
C THR A 285 -9.14 -8.65 -2.84
N TYR A 286 -9.56 -7.84 -1.86
CA TYR A 286 -10.86 -7.18 -1.88
C TYR A 286 -10.92 -6.10 -2.97
N MET A 287 -9.92 -5.21 -3.01
CA MET A 287 -9.88 -4.08 -3.91
C MET A 287 -9.79 -4.51 -5.37
N GLU A 288 -8.97 -5.52 -5.70
CA GLU A 288 -8.88 -6.09 -7.05
C GLU A 288 -10.26 -6.54 -7.57
N ARG A 289 -11.03 -7.26 -6.74
CA ARG A 289 -12.38 -7.72 -7.10
C ARG A 289 -13.37 -6.56 -7.25
N LYS A 290 -13.27 -5.53 -6.41
CA LYS A 290 -14.21 -4.40 -6.41
C LYS A 290 -13.94 -3.42 -7.54
N GLU A 291 -12.68 -3.07 -7.77
CA GLU A 291 -12.26 -2.10 -8.78
C GLU A 291 -12.24 -2.68 -10.18
N ARG A 292 -11.96 -3.98 -10.34
CA ARG A 292 -11.85 -4.67 -11.65
C ARG A 292 -10.85 -4.00 -12.60
N GLY A 293 -9.74 -3.50 -12.07
CA GLY A 293 -8.69 -2.85 -12.87
C GLY A 293 -9.03 -1.42 -13.30
N SER A 294 -9.78 -0.66 -12.49
CA SER A 294 -9.97 0.77 -12.70
C SER A 294 -8.64 1.53 -12.70
N ALA A 295 -8.62 2.74 -13.29
CA ALA A 295 -7.44 3.61 -13.29
C ALA A 295 -6.89 3.85 -11.87
N ARG A 296 -7.78 3.94 -10.88
CA ARG A 296 -7.44 4.07 -9.47
C ARG A 296 -6.67 2.86 -8.92
N TRP A 297 -7.08 1.65 -9.26
CA TRP A 297 -6.35 0.44 -8.89
C TRP A 297 -4.95 0.41 -9.51
N GLN A 298 -4.85 0.76 -10.80
CA GLN A 298 -3.56 0.82 -11.51
C GLN A 298 -2.63 1.87 -10.89
N HIS A 299 -3.14 3.08 -10.65
CA HIS A 299 -2.40 4.16 -9.99
C HIS A 299 -1.84 3.72 -8.63
N MET A 300 -2.65 3.07 -7.79
CA MET A 300 -2.17 2.55 -6.51
C MET A 300 -1.08 1.50 -6.67
N VAL A 301 -1.29 0.52 -7.56
CA VAL A 301 -0.36 -0.59 -7.78
C VAL A 301 0.99 -0.09 -8.32
N GLU A 302 0.97 0.83 -9.28
CA GLU A 302 2.16 1.41 -9.90
C GLU A 302 2.91 2.31 -8.93
N LYS A 303 2.21 3.22 -8.23
CA LYS A 303 2.85 4.15 -7.29
C LYS A 303 3.47 3.42 -6.10
N LEU A 304 2.81 2.39 -5.56
CA LEU A 304 3.28 1.58 -4.43
C LEU A 304 4.09 0.34 -4.85
N GLY A 305 4.32 0.11 -6.15
CA GLY A 305 5.09 -1.03 -6.65
C GLY A 305 4.59 -2.41 -6.20
N LEU A 306 3.28 -2.57 -6.03
CA LEU A 306 2.69 -3.79 -5.47
C LEU A 306 2.51 -4.86 -6.54
N THR A 307 3.33 -5.91 -6.51
CA THR A 307 3.26 -6.99 -7.49
C THR A 307 2.22 -8.06 -7.13
N LYS A 308 1.95 -8.97 -8.07
CA LYS A 308 1.09 -10.13 -7.82
C LYS A 308 1.56 -11.00 -6.65
N ALA A 309 2.87 -11.07 -6.34
CA ALA A 309 3.38 -11.80 -5.17
C ALA A 309 2.82 -11.28 -3.84
N THR A 310 2.57 -9.97 -3.75
CA THR A 310 2.15 -9.33 -2.51
C THR A 310 0.72 -9.68 -2.07
N TYR A 311 -0.09 -10.26 -2.98
CA TYR A 311 -1.48 -10.59 -2.67
C TYR A 311 -2.03 -11.88 -3.29
N LYS A 312 -1.42 -12.43 -4.35
CA LYS A 312 -1.82 -13.72 -4.93
C LYS A 312 -1.08 -14.88 -4.28
N GLY A 313 -1.82 -15.94 -3.97
CA GLY A 313 -1.25 -17.15 -3.36
C GLY A 313 -1.04 -17.03 -1.85
N GLN A 314 -0.32 -17.97 -1.25
CA GLN A 314 0.01 -17.95 0.17
C GLN A 314 1.33 -17.23 0.39
N ILE A 315 1.36 -16.25 1.29
CA ILE A 315 2.59 -15.55 1.68
C ILE A 315 3.18 -16.28 2.89
N THR A 316 4.37 -16.84 2.70
CA THR A 316 5.20 -17.49 3.71
C THR A 316 6.44 -16.64 3.99
N LEU A 317 6.66 -16.30 5.26
CA LEU A 317 7.77 -15.47 5.76
C LEU A 317 8.52 -16.20 6.87
#